data_AF-A0A3C1ZWK4-F1
#
_entry.id   AF-A0A3C1ZWK4-F1
#
_cell.length_a   1.000
_cell.length_b   1.000
_cell.length_c   1.000
_cell.angle_alpha   90.00
_cell.angle_beta   90.00
_cell.angle_gamma   90.00
#
_symmetry.space_group_name_H-M   'P 1'
#
loop_
_entity.id
_entity.type
_entity.pdbx_description
1 polymer ?
#
loop_
_entity_poly.entity_id
_entity_poly.type
_entity_poly.pdbx_seq_one_letter_code
_entity_poly.pdbx_strand_id
1 'polypeptide(L)' 'PEQVPAEGKRKGMGLKTLESRASLLGGTLVRQSAPGQGTETTISAPVNP' A
#
# COMPACT_ATOMS: atom_id res chain seq x y z
N PRO A 1 -5.57 -5.68 -32.35
CA PRO A 1 -4.30 -5.40 -31.64
C PRO A 1 -4.55 -5.28 -30.13
N GLU A 2 -4.17 -6.30 -29.35
CA GLU A 2 -4.22 -6.25 -27.89
C GLU A 2 -3.18 -5.25 -27.37
N GLN A 3 -3.66 -4.19 -26.71
CA GLN A 3 -2.80 -3.23 -26.02
C GLN A 3 -2.21 -3.92 -24.78
N VAL A 4 -0.93 -4.31 -24.87
CA VAL A 4 -0.15 -4.73 -23.70
C VAL A 4 -0.08 -3.57 -22.70
N PRO A 5 -0.52 -3.76 -21.43
CA PRO A 5 -0.46 -2.69 -20.44
C PRO A 5 0.99 -2.26 -20.21
N ALA A 6 1.26 -0.95 -20.25
CA ALA A 6 2.58 -0.38 -19.98
C ALA A 6 3.16 -0.94 -18.66
N GLU A 7 4.45 -1.30 -18.67
CA GLU A 7 5.18 -1.69 -17.46
C GLU A 7 5.00 -0.59 -16.39
N GLY A 8 4.50 -0.98 -15.22
CA GLY A 8 4.10 -0.06 -14.14
C GLY A 8 2.60 0.13 -13.94
N LYS A 9 1.74 -0.37 -14.84
CA LYS A 9 0.26 -0.32 -14.69
C LYS A 9 -0.37 -1.56 -14.05
N ARG A 10 0.40 -2.51 -13.52
CA ARG A 10 -0.20 -3.52 -12.63
C ARG A 10 -0.69 -2.79 -11.39
N LYS A 11 -2.01 -2.71 -11.19
CA LYS A 11 -2.61 -2.31 -9.90
C LYS A 11 -1.99 -3.20 -8.84
N GLY A 12 -1.00 -2.67 -8.12
CA GLY A 12 -0.23 -3.42 -7.14
C GLY A 12 -1.16 -3.84 -6.01
N MET A 13 -1.46 -5.14 -5.92
CA MET A 13 -2.24 -5.68 -4.81
C MET A 13 -1.48 -5.63 -3.48
N GLY A 14 -0.16 -5.42 -3.51
CA GLY A 14 0.71 -5.45 -2.33
C GLY A 14 0.26 -4.51 -1.21
N LEU A 15 0.08 -3.21 -1.49
CA LEU A 15 -0.33 -2.23 -0.47
C LEU A 15 -1.74 -2.51 0.05
N LYS A 16 -2.66 -2.96 -0.81
CA LYS A 16 -4.02 -3.34 -0.41
C LYS A 16 -4.03 -4.57 0.48
N THR A 17 -3.21 -5.56 0.17
CA THR A 17 -3.01 -6.74 1.03
C THR A 17 -2.40 -6.33 2.37
N LEU A 18 -1.45 -5.39 2.37
CA LEU A 18 -0.82 -4.93 3.59
C LEU A 18 -1.80 -4.15 4.48
N GLU A 19 -2.60 -3.28 3.90
CA GLU A 19 -3.70 -2.58 4.58
C GLU A 19 -4.66 -3.60 5.24
N SER A 20 -5.10 -4.60 4.47
CA SER A 20 -5.97 -5.66 4.99
C SER A 20 -5.33 -6.42 6.17
N ARG A 21 -4.03 -6.76 6.09
CA ARG A 21 -3.30 -7.45 7.16
C ARG A 21 -3.13 -6.58 8.40
N ALA A 22 -2.80 -5.30 8.23
CA ALA A 22 -2.69 -4.36 9.34
C ALA A 22 -4.03 -4.23 10.07
N SER A 23 -5.14 -4.09 9.35
CA SER A 23 -6.48 -4.02 9.95
C SER A 23 -6.86 -5.28 10.73
N LEU A 24 -6.50 -6.48 10.24
CA LEU A 24 -6.73 -7.74 10.98
C LEU A 24 -5.99 -7.81 12.31
N LEU A 25 -4.87 -7.09 12.43
CA LEU A 25 -4.09 -6.97 13.66
C LEU A 25 -4.55 -5.80 14.54
N GLY A 26 -5.66 -5.12 14.22
CA GLY A 26 -6.08 -3.89 14.89
C GLY A 26 -5.15 -2.70 14.63
N GLY A 27 -4.31 -2.80 13.61
CA GLY A 27 -3.35 -1.79 13.18
C GLY A 27 -3.86 -0.87 12.07
N THR A 28 -3.00 0.03 11.62
CA THR A 28 -3.29 1.02 10.57
C THR A 28 -2.19 1.09 9.52
N LEU A 29 -2.55 1.55 8.32
CA LEU A 29 -1.64 1.89 7.25
C LEU A 29 -1.98 3.30 6.76
N VAL A 30 -1.02 4.22 6.82
CA VAL A 30 -1.16 5.58 6.30
C VAL A 30 -0.15 5.80 5.18
N ARG A 31 -0.60 6.40 4.08
CA ARG A 31 0.26 6.75 2.94
C ARG A 31 0.21 8.25 2.70
N GLN A 32 1.39 8.85 2.63
CA GLN A 32 1.57 10.25 2.26
C GLN A 32 2.44 10.31 1.00
N SER A 33 1.97 11.05 -0.01
CA SER A 33 2.68 11.21 -1.27
C SER A 33 2.62 12.67 -1.69
N ALA A 34 3.76 13.24 -2.07
CA ALA A 34 3.85 14.59 -2.60
C ALA A 34 4.73 14.59 -3.87
N PRO A 35 4.33 15.32 -4.94
CA PRO A 35 5.11 15.40 -6.16
C PRO A 35 6.56 15.83 -5.90
N GLY A 36 7.52 15.08 -6.44
CA GLY A 36 8.95 15.36 -6.26
C GLY A 36 9.55 14.98 -4.91
N GLN A 37 8.74 14.59 -3.92
CA GLN A 37 9.21 14.21 -2.56
C GLN A 37 9.17 12.69 -2.32
N GLY A 38 8.55 11.94 -3.24
CA GLY A 38 8.40 10.50 -3.11
C GLY A 38 7.12 10.10 -2.38
N THR A 39 7.18 8.95 -1.70
CA THR A 39 6.03 8.38 -0.99
C THR A 39 6.50 7.77 0.33
N GLU A 40 5.84 8.17 1.41
CA GLU A 40 6.02 7.62 2.74
C GLU A 40 4.83 6.70 3.06
N THR A 41 5.12 5.54 3.65
CA THR A 41 4.11 4.60 4.13
C THR A 41 4.43 4.23 5.56
N THR A 42 3.52 4.55 6.48
CA THR A 42 3.64 4.23 7.90
C THR A 42 2.67 3.12 8.23
N ILE A 43 3.15 2.09 8.92
CA ILE A 43 2.35 0.97 9.40
C ILE A 43 2.43 0.96 10.92
N SER A 44 1.29 0.88 11.59
CA SER A 44 1.25 0.65 13.03
C SER A 44 0.45 -0.62 13.33
N ALA A 45 0.87 -1.33 14.36
CA ALA A 45 0.14 -2.46 14.92
C ALA A 45 0.40 -2.50 16.44
N PRO A 46 -0.60 -2.87 17.25
CA PRO A 46 -0.40 -3.09 18.68
C PRO A 46 0.54 -4.29 18.91
N VAL A 47 1.36 -4.21 19.96
CA VAL A 47 2.32 -5.27 20.29
C VAL A 47 1.62 -6.50 20.88
N ASN A 48 0.43 -6.32 21.48
CA ASN A 48 -0.42 -7.37 22.03
C ASN A 48 -1.88 -7.16 21.55
N PRO A 49 -2.61 -8.24 21.19
CA PRO A 49 -4.02 -8.17 20.81
C PRO A 49 -4.97 -7.93 21.99
#